data_AF-A0A7C1YHZ5-F1
#
_entry.id   AF-A0A7C1YHZ5-F1
#
_cell.length_a   1.000
_cell.length_b   1.000
_cell.length_c   1.000
_cell.angle_alpha   90.00
_cell.angle_beta   90.00
_cell.angle_gamma   90.00
#
_symmetry.space_group_name_H-M   'P 1'
#
loop_
_entity.id
_entity.type
_entity.pdbx_description
1 polymer ?
#
loop_
_entity_poly.entity_id
_entity_poly.type
_entity_poly.pdbx_seq_one_letter_code
_entity_poly.pdbx_strand_id
1 'polypeptide(L)'
;MDANLSQTQKMNPVTQHYRIMALDVTRGVAVLGILLMNIWSFGWPKEVFDYPPMLSHLGGAPLETWAFVYSFFEGSQRAIFSILFGAGSLMLLQRLEQKHSARDAGKLYRRRLMFLIMFGLIDAYIFMWPADILFVYGLCGFLLYFARHMKIRSLIILTLVIFTIPTIIRTVEYQQDMRLQSSTIAEDMAEWQSKLKKA
;
A
#
# COMPACT_ATOMS: atom_id res chain seq x y z
N MET A 1 -52.20 6.77 -26.44
CA MET A 1 -51.34 5.79 -27.12
C MET A 1 -49.92 6.28 -26.98
N ASP A 2 -49.36 5.93 -25.82
CA ASP A 2 -48.09 6.39 -25.28
C ASP A 2 -46.96 5.54 -25.85
N ALA A 3 -46.03 6.15 -26.56
CA ALA A 3 -44.79 5.50 -26.97
C ALA A 3 -43.69 6.54 -27.29
N ASN A 4 -43.38 7.44 -26.35
CA ASN A 4 -42.12 8.16 -26.43
C ASN A 4 -41.02 7.28 -25.84
N LEU A 5 -40.38 6.58 -26.76
CA LEU A 5 -39.27 5.65 -26.59
C LEU A 5 -38.19 6.24 -25.69
N SER A 6 -37.81 5.44 -24.70
CA SER A 6 -36.72 5.64 -23.78
C SER A 6 -35.46 6.09 -24.53
N GLN A 7 -35.15 7.39 -24.47
CA GLN A 7 -33.86 7.91 -24.91
C GLN A 7 -32.78 7.27 -24.03
N THR A 8 -32.18 6.20 -24.54
CA THR A 8 -31.03 5.56 -23.94
C THR A 8 -29.89 6.57 -24.06
N GLN A 9 -29.66 7.32 -22.99
CA GLN A 9 -28.62 8.34 -22.91
C GLN A 9 -27.28 7.64 -23.16
N LYS A 10 -26.82 7.71 -24.41
CA LYS A 10 -25.57 7.10 -24.89
C LYS A 10 -24.46 7.69 -24.02
N MET A 11 -23.81 6.85 -23.22
CA MET A 11 -22.69 7.26 -22.39
C MET A 11 -21.57 7.73 -23.31
N ASN A 12 -21.48 9.04 -23.56
CA ASN A 12 -20.38 9.58 -24.34
C ASN A 12 -19.07 9.27 -23.59
N PRO A 13 -18.07 8.66 -24.26
CA PRO A 13 -16.76 8.43 -23.66
C PRO A 13 -16.20 9.77 -23.20
N VAL A 14 -15.49 9.74 -22.07
CA VAL A 14 -14.93 10.93 -21.43
C VAL A 14 -14.12 11.71 -22.46
N THR A 15 -14.58 12.91 -22.81
CA THR A 15 -13.83 13.84 -23.66
C THR A 15 -12.48 14.12 -23.00
N GLN A 16 -11.41 13.90 -23.77
CA GLN A 16 -10.00 13.91 -23.37
C GLN A 16 -9.55 15.23 -22.70
N HIS A 17 -10.32 16.30 -22.90
CA HIS A 17 -10.03 17.66 -22.47
C HIS A 17 -10.05 17.91 -20.94
N TYR A 18 -10.51 16.93 -20.14
CA TYR A 18 -10.59 17.05 -18.67
C TYR A 18 -9.65 16.07 -17.92
N ARG A 19 -8.64 15.50 -18.61
CA ARG A 19 -7.59 14.70 -17.96
C ARG A 19 -6.42 15.59 -17.56
N ILE A 20 -6.07 15.57 -16.29
CA ILE A 20 -4.85 16.23 -15.79
C ILE A 20 -3.69 15.31 -16.17
N MET A 21 -3.04 15.62 -17.30
CA MET A 21 -1.94 14.81 -17.83
C MET A 21 -0.83 14.59 -16.81
N ALA A 22 -0.48 15.64 -16.03
CA ALA A 22 0.49 15.55 -14.96
C ALA A 22 0.12 14.50 -13.90
N LEU A 23 -1.18 14.36 -13.57
CA LEU A 23 -1.64 13.40 -12.57
C LEU A 23 -1.51 11.96 -13.10
N ASP A 24 -1.86 11.74 -14.37
CA ASP A 24 -1.75 10.42 -15.00
C ASP A 24 -0.29 10.00 -15.20
N VAL A 25 0.60 10.92 -15.58
CA VAL A 25 2.05 10.67 -15.70
C VAL A 25 2.66 10.33 -14.34
N THR A 26 2.37 11.12 -13.30
CA THR A 26 2.92 10.88 -11.96
C THR A 26 2.41 9.57 -11.36
N ARG A 27 1.19 9.11 -11.68
CA ARG A 27 0.74 7.75 -11.32
C ARG A 27 1.60 6.68 -11.99
N GLY A 28 1.87 6.83 -13.29
CA GLY A 28 2.72 5.90 -14.04
C GLY A 28 4.13 5.82 -13.43
N VAL A 29 4.74 6.96 -13.13
CA VAL A 29 6.06 7.03 -12.48
C VAL A 29 6.04 6.35 -11.11
N ALA A 30 5.01 6.60 -10.30
CA ALA A 30 4.86 5.96 -9.00
C ALA A 30 4.76 4.44 -9.10
N VAL A 31 3.99 3.93 -10.07
CA VAL A 31 3.87 2.49 -10.32
C VAL A 31 5.19 1.88 -10.80
N LEU A 32 5.93 2.56 -11.67
CA LEU A 32 7.27 2.12 -12.09
C LEU A 32 8.25 2.06 -10.92
N GLY A 33 8.17 3.02 -10.00
CA GLY A 33 8.97 3.00 -8.78
C GLY A 33 8.61 1.86 -7.83
N ILE A 34 7.32 1.53 -7.70
CA ILE A 34 6.86 0.35 -6.94
C ILE A 34 7.32 -0.95 -7.62
N LEU A 35 7.29 -1.01 -8.96
CA LEU A 35 7.76 -2.15 -9.72
C LEU A 35 9.24 -2.42 -9.46
N LEU A 36 10.08 -1.39 -9.41
CA LEU A 36 11.51 -1.51 -9.13
C LEU A 36 11.75 -2.20 -7.77
N MET A 37 10.93 -1.86 -6.76
CA MET A 37 10.98 -2.52 -5.46
C MET A 37 10.54 -3.97 -5.49
N ASN A 38 9.50 -4.28 -6.26
CA ASN A 38 9.05 -5.65 -6.42
C ASN A 38 10.10 -6.52 -7.09
N ILE A 39 10.88 -5.99 -8.05
CA ILE A 39 11.98 -6.74 -8.68
C ILE A 39 13.00 -7.19 -7.61
N TRP A 40 13.37 -6.31 -6.69
CA TRP A 40 14.25 -6.65 -5.57
C TRP A 40 13.62 -7.70 -4.64
N SER A 41 12.34 -7.53 -4.31
CA SER A 41 11.60 -8.48 -3.46
C SER A 41 11.40 -9.86 -4.10
N PHE A 42 11.33 -9.95 -5.44
CA PHE A 42 11.19 -11.22 -6.17
C PHE A 42 12.53 -11.87 -6.50
N GLY A 43 13.56 -11.07 -6.73
CA GLY A 43 14.88 -11.54 -7.17
C GLY A 43 15.72 -12.15 -6.05
N TRP A 44 15.40 -11.86 -4.78
CA TRP A 44 16.20 -12.24 -3.62
C TRP A 44 15.34 -12.82 -2.49
N PRO A 45 15.90 -13.71 -1.63
CA PRO A 45 15.22 -14.15 -0.41
C PRO A 45 14.82 -12.95 0.45
N LYS A 46 13.68 -13.06 1.14
CA LYS A 46 13.13 -11.97 1.96
C LYS A 46 14.12 -11.48 3.02
N GLU A 47 14.94 -12.37 3.58
CA GLU A 47 15.96 -12.00 4.57
C GLU A 47 17.01 -11.02 4.00
N VAL A 48 17.30 -11.09 2.71
CA VAL A 48 18.26 -10.20 2.04
C VAL A 48 17.67 -8.80 1.80
N PHE A 49 16.34 -8.72 1.67
CA PHE A 49 15.63 -7.44 1.53
C PHE A 49 15.70 -6.61 2.82
N ASP A 50 15.54 -7.26 3.97
CA ASP A 50 15.52 -6.63 5.30
C ASP A 50 16.91 -6.60 6.00
N TYR A 51 17.83 -7.53 5.64
CA TYR A 51 19.14 -7.67 6.26
C TYR A 51 20.30 -7.57 5.24
N PRO A 52 20.81 -6.36 4.99
CA PRO A 52 21.82 -6.10 3.95
C PRO A 52 23.22 -6.72 4.15
N PRO A 53 23.68 -7.15 5.36
CA PRO A 53 25.00 -7.76 5.50
C PRO A 53 25.23 -8.98 4.62
N MET A 54 24.17 -9.72 4.26
CA MET A 54 24.25 -10.88 3.36
C MET A 54 24.70 -10.52 1.93
N LEU A 55 24.50 -9.26 1.50
CA LEU A 55 24.90 -8.76 0.19
C LEU A 55 26.38 -8.38 0.11
N SER A 56 27.04 -8.18 1.26
CA SER A 56 28.43 -7.71 1.31
C SER A 56 29.44 -8.73 0.75
N HIS A 57 29.07 -10.01 0.68
CA HIS A 57 29.93 -11.11 0.23
C HIS A 57 29.81 -11.38 -1.28
N LEU A 58 28.85 -10.75 -1.95
CA LEU A 58 28.54 -10.97 -3.36
C LEU A 58 29.29 -9.93 -4.22
N GLY A 59 29.97 -10.40 -5.28
CA GLY A 59 30.65 -9.53 -6.23
C GLY A 59 29.67 -8.67 -7.06
N GLY A 60 30.14 -7.53 -7.58
CA GLY A 60 29.35 -6.69 -8.50
C GLY A 60 28.54 -5.55 -7.84
N ALA A 61 28.98 -5.04 -6.68
CA ALA A 61 28.36 -3.92 -5.96
C ALA A 61 26.83 -4.04 -5.68
N PRO A 62 26.32 -5.20 -5.26
CA PRO A 62 24.88 -5.36 -4.98
C PRO A 62 24.44 -4.56 -3.75
N LEU A 63 25.33 -4.31 -2.79
CA LEU A 63 25.05 -3.49 -1.61
C LEU A 63 24.81 -2.01 -1.99
N GLU A 64 25.59 -1.45 -2.91
CA GLU A 64 25.43 -0.06 -3.37
C GLU A 64 24.13 0.11 -4.15
N THR A 65 23.81 -0.85 -5.01
CA THR A 65 22.57 -0.85 -5.79
C THR A 65 21.35 -0.99 -4.87
N TRP A 66 21.44 -1.89 -3.88
CA TRP A 66 20.41 -2.03 -2.84
C TRP A 66 20.23 -0.72 -2.07
N ALA A 67 21.32 -0.13 -1.57
CA ALA A 67 21.27 1.10 -0.77
C ALA A 67 20.67 2.29 -1.54
N PHE A 68 20.99 2.42 -2.83
CA PHE A 68 20.40 3.43 -3.70
C PHE A 68 18.90 3.20 -3.91
N VAL A 69 18.51 1.99 -4.31
CA VAL A 69 17.09 1.69 -4.57
C VAL A 69 16.28 1.82 -3.29
N TYR A 70 16.77 1.28 -2.18
CA TYR A 70 16.14 1.35 -0.87
C TYR A 70 16.01 2.81 -0.39
N SER A 71 17.07 3.62 -0.41
CA SER A 71 16.98 4.99 0.12
C SER A 71 16.03 5.90 -0.69
N PHE A 72 15.96 5.73 -2.02
CA PHE A 72 15.20 6.65 -2.88
C PHE A 72 13.78 6.17 -3.20
N PHE A 73 13.59 4.85 -3.38
CA PHE A 73 12.32 4.31 -3.85
C PHE A 73 11.49 3.68 -2.72
N GLU A 74 12.11 3.30 -1.60
CA GLU A 74 11.40 2.71 -0.46
C GLU A 74 10.55 3.80 0.20
N GLY A 75 9.26 3.54 0.36
CA GLY A 75 8.31 4.49 0.96
C GLY A 75 7.90 5.66 0.06
N SER A 76 8.84 6.33 -0.61
CA SER A 76 8.58 7.54 -1.41
C SER A 76 7.55 7.32 -2.52
N GLN A 77 7.69 6.23 -3.28
CA GLN A 77 6.78 5.93 -4.39
C GLN A 77 5.37 5.55 -3.90
N ARG A 78 5.28 4.81 -2.78
CA ARG A 78 4.02 4.49 -2.09
C ARG A 78 3.34 5.75 -1.54
N ALA A 79 4.11 6.70 -1.02
CA ALA A 79 3.60 7.98 -0.53
C ALA A 79 3.00 8.82 -1.67
N ILE A 80 3.71 8.97 -2.79
CA ILE A 80 3.20 9.68 -3.97
C ILE A 80 1.93 8.99 -4.49
N PHE A 81 1.97 7.67 -4.63
CA PHE A 81 0.81 6.89 -5.06
C PHE A 81 -0.40 7.07 -4.12
N SER A 82 -0.19 7.08 -2.79
CA SER A 82 -1.23 7.32 -1.78
C SER A 82 -1.91 8.69 -1.95
N ILE A 83 -1.11 9.75 -2.11
CA ILE A 83 -1.62 11.11 -2.29
C ILE A 83 -2.43 11.20 -3.59
N LEU A 84 -1.91 10.65 -4.69
CA LEU A 84 -2.57 10.65 -5.99
C LEU A 84 -3.83 9.79 -6.02
N PHE A 85 -3.86 8.69 -5.27
CA PHE A 85 -5.03 7.86 -5.10
C PHE A 85 -6.13 8.61 -4.34
N GLY A 86 -5.79 9.26 -3.23
CA GLY A 86 -6.74 10.07 -2.46
C GLY A 86 -7.31 11.23 -3.28
N ALA A 87 -6.44 12.02 -3.90
CA ALA A 87 -6.85 13.13 -4.78
C ALA A 87 -7.69 12.64 -5.97
N GLY A 88 -7.26 11.56 -6.62
CA GLY A 88 -7.97 10.94 -7.73
C GLY A 88 -9.36 10.42 -7.34
N SER A 89 -9.49 9.86 -6.15
CA SER A 89 -10.75 9.36 -5.61
C SER A 89 -11.75 10.49 -5.33
N LEU A 90 -11.28 11.59 -4.73
CA LEU A 90 -12.11 12.79 -4.50
C LEU A 90 -12.55 13.43 -5.83
N MET A 91 -11.63 13.59 -6.78
CA MET A 91 -11.96 14.14 -8.09
C MET A 91 -12.94 13.24 -8.86
N LEU A 92 -12.79 11.92 -8.76
CA LEU A 92 -13.73 10.97 -9.36
C LEU A 92 -15.13 11.13 -8.74
N LEU A 93 -15.20 11.22 -7.41
CA LEU A 93 -16.46 11.36 -6.69
C LEU A 93 -17.18 12.66 -7.05
N GLN A 94 -16.47 13.80 -7.06
CA GLN A 94 -17.00 15.09 -7.49
C GLN A 94 -17.55 15.03 -8.93
N ARG A 95 -16.83 14.40 -9.86
CA ARG A 95 -17.28 14.26 -11.25
C ARG A 95 -18.52 13.39 -11.38
N LEU A 96 -18.61 12.32 -10.58
CA LEU A 96 -19.77 11.43 -10.58
C LEU A 96 -21.01 12.16 -10.01
N GLU A 97 -20.84 12.98 -8.97
CA GLU A 97 -21.92 13.80 -8.41
C GLU A 97 -22.41 14.90 -9.34
N GLN A 98 -21.52 15.44 -10.19
CA GLN A 98 -21.91 16.42 -11.22
C GLN A 98 -22.69 15.79 -12.38
N LYS A 99 -22.46 14.51 -12.68
CA LYS A 99 -23.05 13.82 -13.85
C LYS A 99 -24.23 12.92 -13.52
N HIS A 100 -24.34 12.45 -12.28
CA HIS A 100 -25.34 11.49 -11.83
C HIS A 100 -25.97 11.94 -10.52
N SER A 101 -27.15 11.39 -10.21
CA SER A 101 -27.75 11.59 -8.88
C SER A 101 -26.80 11.09 -7.79
N ALA A 102 -26.78 11.75 -6.62
CA ALA A 102 -25.84 11.45 -5.53
C ALA A 102 -25.85 9.96 -5.12
N ARG A 103 -27.01 9.31 -5.22
CA ARG A 103 -27.18 7.87 -4.94
C ARG A 103 -26.42 6.98 -5.93
N ASP A 104 -26.47 7.31 -7.21
CA ASP A 104 -25.81 6.55 -8.27
C ASP A 104 -24.31 6.79 -8.28
N ALA A 105 -23.88 8.03 -8.04
CA ALA A 105 -22.48 8.40 -7.88
C ALA A 105 -21.81 7.58 -6.75
N GLY A 106 -22.46 7.50 -5.58
CA GLY A 106 -21.98 6.69 -4.47
C GLY A 106 -21.95 5.18 -4.78
N LYS A 107 -22.94 4.66 -5.52
CA LYS A 107 -22.99 3.25 -5.92
C LYS A 107 -21.85 2.88 -6.88
N LEU A 108 -21.58 3.73 -7.87
CA LEU A 108 -20.48 3.55 -8.82
C LEU A 108 -19.11 3.60 -8.13
N TYR A 109 -18.91 4.56 -7.22
CA TYR A 109 -17.67 4.69 -6.46
C TYR A 109 -17.42 3.47 -5.56
N ARG A 110 -18.42 3.04 -4.77
CA ARG A 110 -18.31 1.84 -3.92
C ARG A 110 -18.07 0.55 -4.72
N ARG A 111 -18.69 0.40 -5.89
CA ARG A 111 -18.47 -0.77 -6.75
C ARG A 111 -17.02 -0.85 -7.21
N ARG A 112 -16.39 0.28 -7.56
CA ARG A 112 -14.96 0.34 -7.92
C ARG A 112 -14.07 -0.05 -6.74
N LEU A 113 -14.37 0.45 -5.54
CA LEU A 113 -13.62 0.09 -4.33
C LEU A 113 -13.78 -1.39 -3.98
N MET A 114 -14.98 -1.96 -4.14
CA MET A 114 -15.19 -3.41 -3.94
C MET A 114 -14.32 -4.24 -4.87
N PHE A 115 -14.20 -3.84 -6.16
CA PHE A 115 -13.27 -4.52 -7.06
C PHE A 115 -11.83 -4.41 -6.56
N LEU A 116 -11.41 -3.22 -6.11
CA LEU A 116 -10.06 -3.04 -5.57
C LEU A 116 -9.80 -3.95 -4.36
N ILE A 117 -10.76 -4.03 -3.44
CA ILE A 117 -10.69 -4.90 -2.26
C ILE A 117 -10.67 -6.38 -2.66
N MET A 118 -11.51 -6.79 -3.62
CA MET A 118 -11.55 -8.19 -4.08
C MET A 118 -10.25 -8.58 -4.78
N PHE A 119 -9.71 -7.72 -5.63
CA PHE A 119 -8.41 -7.97 -6.25
C PHE A 119 -7.30 -8.02 -5.21
N GLY A 120 -7.34 -7.16 -4.20
CA GLY A 120 -6.42 -7.24 -3.07
C GLY A 120 -6.57 -8.56 -2.29
N LEU A 121 -7.79 -8.97 -1.94
CA LEU A 121 -8.02 -10.26 -1.29
C LEU A 121 -7.47 -11.43 -2.11
N ILE A 122 -7.66 -11.40 -3.43
CA ILE A 122 -7.10 -12.39 -4.33
C ILE A 122 -5.56 -12.34 -4.30
N ASP A 123 -4.96 -11.16 -4.34
CA ASP A 123 -3.51 -10.98 -4.24
C ASP A 123 -2.94 -11.52 -2.91
N ALA A 124 -3.55 -11.12 -1.79
CA ALA A 124 -3.13 -11.54 -0.47
C ALA A 124 -3.32 -13.04 -0.22
N TYR A 125 -4.45 -13.64 -0.62
CA TYR A 125 -4.78 -15.03 -0.31
C TYR A 125 -4.35 -16.04 -1.38
N ILE A 126 -4.43 -15.69 -2.67
CA ILE A 126 -4.08 -16.58 -3.78
C ILE A 126 -2.61 -16.43 -4.16
N PHE A 127 -2.13 -15.18 -4.29
CA PHE A 127 -0.73 -14.92 -4.63
C PHE A 127 0.18 -14.90 -3.40
N MET A 128 -0.39 -15.02 -2.18
CA MET A 128 0.32 -15.07 -0.91
C MET A 128 1.29 -13.88 -0.75
N TRP A 129 0.90 -12.72 -1.30
CA TRP A 129 1.75 -11.55 -1.36
C TRP A 129 1.65 -10.75 -0.05
N PRO A 130 2.74 -10.57 0.71
CA PRO A 130 2.70 -9.90 2.01
C PRO A 130 2.53 -8.38 1.91
N ALA A 131 2.73 -7.77 0.72
CA ALA A 131 2.74 -6.32 0.52
C ALA A 131 1.63 -5.84 -0.42
N ASP A 132 0.39 -6.27 -0.16
CA ASP A 132 -0.77 -5.91 -0.97
C ASP A 132 -1.21 -4.45 -0.73
N ILE A 133 -1.01 -3.63 -1.76
CA ILE A 133 -1.40 -2.22 -1.82
C ILE A 133 -2.88 -2.06 -2.20
N LEU A 134 -3.48 -2.97 -2.97
CA LEU A 134 -4.85 -2.82 -3.45
C LEU A 134 -5.87 -2.93 -2.33
N PHE A 135 -5.71 -3.91 -1.43
CA PHE A 135 -6.64 -4.09 -0.31
C PHE A 135 -6.66 -2.87 0.62
N VAL A 136 -5.48 -2.41 1.04
CA VAL A 136 -5.32 -1.26 1.94
C VAL A 136 -5.95 0.00 1.31
N TYR A 137 -5.71 0.23 0.03
CA TYR A 137 -6.22 1.42 -0.65
C TYR A 137 -7.72 1.33 -0.89
N GLY A 138 -8.26 0.13 -1.12
CA GLY A 138 -9.69 -0.09 -1.18
C GLY A 138 -10.38 0.26 0.14
N LEU A 139 -9.79 -0.17 1.26
CA LEU A 139 -10.29 0.16 2.60
C LEU A 139 -10.16 1.67 2.90
N CYS A 140 -9.01 2.27 2.60
CA CYS A 140 -8.80 3.71 2.74
C CYS A 140 -9.77 4.51 1.87
N GLY A 141 -10.08 4.06 0.66
CA GLY A 141 -11.05 4.72 -0.21
C GLY A 141 -12.49 4.63 0.31
N PHE A 142 -12.85 3.55 1.01
CA PHE A 142 -14.10 3.44 1.75
C PHE A 142 -14.13 4.40 2.94
N LEU A 143 -13.05 4.45 3.72
CA LEU A 143 -12.90 5.38 4.83
C LEU A 143 -13.03 6.83 4.34
N LEU A 144 -12.41 7.15 3.20
CA LEU A 144 -12.43 8.46 2.58
C LEU A 144 -13.85 8.86 2.12
N TYR A 145 -14.66 7.91 1.65
CA TYR A 145 -16.08 8.16 1.35
C TYR A 145 -16.88 8.59 2.57
N PHE A 146 -16.59 8.02 3.74
CA PHE A 146 -17.27 8.38 4.98
C PHE A 146 -16.69 9.66 5.61
N ALA A 147 -15.37 9.77 5.60
CA ALA A 147 -14.62 10.89 6.17
C ALA A 147 -14.88 12.22 5.44
N ARG A 148 -15.36 12.20 4.20
CA ARG A 148 -15.64 13.44 3.43
C ARG A 148 -16.65 14.39 4.09
N HIS A 149 -17.56 13.86 4.90
CA HIS A 149 -18.59 14.64 5.59
C HIS A 149 -18.22 14.96 7.04
N MET A 150 -17.06 14.50 7.50
CA MET A 150 -16.60 14.69 8.87
C MET A 150 -15.90 16.05 9.04
N LYS A 151 -15.99 16.60 10.25
CA LYS A 151 -15.29 17.83 10.62
C LYS A 151 -13.78 17.57 10.66
N ILE A 152 -12.98 18.59 10.32
CA ILE A 152 -11.50 18.53 10.35
C ILE A 152 -10.95 17.99 11.68
N ARG A 153 -11.56 18.40 12.81
CA ARG A 153 -11.18 17.91 14.15
C ARG A 153 -11.32 16.38 14.29
N SER A 154 -12.36 15.79 13.71
CA SER A 154 -12.58 14.34 13.72
C SER A 154 -11.58 13.62 12.82
N LEU A 155 -11.17 14.22 11.69
CA LEU A 155 -10.08 13.67 10.86
C LEU A 155 -8.75 13.65 11.61
N ILE A 156 -8.41 14.71 12.35
CA ILE A 156 -7.15 14.77 13.11
C ILE A 156 -7.11 13.67 14.17
N ILE A 157 -8.21 13.46 14.90
CA ILE A 157 -8.32 12.39 15.90
C ILE A 157 -8.22 11.02 15.22
N LEU A 158 -8.90 10.82 14.08
CA LEU A 158 -8.84 9.58 13.33
C LEU A 158 -7.41 9.26 12.86
N THR A 159 -6.69 10.25 12.32
CA THR A 159 -5.28 10.09 11.93
C THR A 159 -4.40 9.75 13.12
N LEU A 160 -4.60 10.42 14.26
CA LEU A 160 -3.84 10.15 15.48
C LEU A 160 -4.04 8.70 15.95
N VAL A 161 -5.28 8.23 15.98
CA VAL A 161 -5.62 6.86 16.38
C VAL A 161 -5.05 5.82 15.41
N ILE A 162 -5.19 6.06 14.10
CA ILE A 162 -4.65 5.17 13.06
C ILE A 162 -3.13 5.13 13.10
N PHE A 163 -2.46 6.20 13.52
CA PHE A 163 -1.00 6.24 13.59
C PHE A 163 -0.45 5.60 14.87
N THR A 164 -1.12 5.80 16.01
CA THR A 164 -0.64 5.28 17.30
C THR A 164 -0.76 3.77 17.41
N ILE A 165 -1.87 3.17 16.93
CA ILE A 165 -2.11 1.73 17.07
C ILE A 165 -1.02 0.88 16.39
N PRO A 166 -0.68 1.07 15.10
CA PRO A 166 0.36 0.28 14.43
C PRO A 166 1.75 0.56 14.99
N THR A 167 2.02 1.81 15.41
CA THR A 167 3.31 2.18 16.01
C THR A 167 3.54 1.42 17.30
N ILE A 168 2.51 1.28 18.14
CA ILE A 168 2.58 0.51 19.39
C ILE A 168 2.80 -0.97 19.07
N ILE A 169 2.02 -1.54 18.16
CA ILE A 169 2.15 -2.96 17.76
C ILE A 169 3.57 -3.26 17.27
N ARG A 170 4.08 -2.45 16.33
CA ARG A 170 5.44 -2.60 15.79
C ARG A 170 6.52 -2.47 16.86
N THR A 171 6.33 -1.59 17.83
CA THR A 171 7.27 -1.42 18.95
C THR A 171 7.28 -2.65 19.86
N VAL A 172 6.10 -3.24 20.11
CA VAL A 172 5.97 -4.44 20.95
C VAL A 172 6.55 -5.67 20.24
N GLU A 173 6.26 -5.86 18.96
CA GLU A 173 6.84 -6.94 18.14
C GLU A 173 8.37 -6.85 18.13
N TYR A 174 8.92 -5.66 17.86
CA TYR A 174 10.37 -5.45 17.88
C TYR A 174 11.01 -5.80 19.24
N GLN A 175 10.34 -5.46 20.34
CA GLN A 175 10.82 -5.84 21.67
C GLN A 175 10.71 -7.33 21.95
N GLN A 176 9.71 -8.03 21.42
CA GLN A 176 9.58 -9.49 21.55
C GLN A 176 10.66 -10.22 20.76
N ASP A 177 10.91 -9.83 19.52
CA ASP A 177 11.92 -10.46 18.66
C ASP A 177 13.31 -10.36 19.29
N MET A 178 13.66 -9.20 19.84
CA MET A 178 14.93 -8.97 20.55
C MET A 178 15.05 -9.80 21.84
N ARG A 179 13.94 -10.10 22.51
CA ARG A 179 13.94 -10.95 23.72
C ARG A 179 14.13 -12.42 23.37
N LEU A 180 13.47 -12.92 22.33
CA LEU A 180 13.59 -14.30 21.87
C LEU A 180 15.01 -14.58 21.33
N GLN A 181 15.61 -13.62 20.63
CA GLN A 181 16.96 -13.77 20.12
C GLN A 181 18.00 -13.82 21.25
N SER A 182 17.83 -13.00 22.30
CA SER A 182 18.76 -13.00 23.44
C SER A 182 18.64 -14.25 24.32
N SER A 183 17.45 -14.85 24.49
CA SER A 183 17.30 -16.13 25.19
C SER A 183 17.93 -17.30 24.42
N THR A 184 17.77 -17.33 23.10
CA THR A 184 18.34 -18.40 22.25
C THR A 184 19.86 -18.35 22.25
N ILE A 185 20.45 -17.15 22.14
CA ILE A 185 21.91 -16.96 22.22
C ILE A 185 22.44 -17.33 23.61
N ALA A 186 21.70 -17.03 24.68
CA ALA A 186 22.10 -17.40 26.04
C ALA A 186 22.09 -18.92 26.28
N GLU A 187 21.10 -19.63 25.76
CA GLU A 187 21.04 -21.10 25.80
C GLU A 187 22.19 -21.74 25.02
N ASP A 188 22.44 -21.26 23.79
CA ASP A 188 23.51 -21.79 22.94
C ASP A 188 24.89 -21.54 23.58
N MET A 189 25.12 -20.34 24.13
CA MET A 189 26.35 -20.02 24.88
C MET A 189 26.54 -20.91 26.11
N ALA A 190 25.46 -21.24 26.83
CA ALA A 190 25.51 -22.15 27.97
C ALA A 190 25.82 -23.59 27.55
N GLU A 191 25.28 -24.05 26.41
CA GLU A 191 25.61 -25.35 25.82
C GLU A 191 27.09 -25.44 25.43
N TRP A 192 27.60 -24.44 24.71
CA TRP A 192 29.02 -24.36 24.31
C TRP A 192 29.96 -24.33 25.51
N GLN A 193 29.64 -23.56 26.55
CA GLN A 193 30.42 -23.55 27.79
C GLN A 193 30.42 -24.91 28.50
N SER A 194 29.31 -25.65 28.45
CA SER A 194 29.23 -27.00 29.01
C SER A 194 30.07 -28.02 28.24
N LYS A 195 30.14 -27.90 26.90
CA LYS A 195 30.98 -28.74 26.04
C LYS A 195 32.46 -28.47 26.26
N LEU A 196 32.86 -27.20 26.38
CA LEU A 196 34.24 -26.79 26.67
C LEU A 196 34.74 -27.26 28.04
N LYS A 197 33.86 -27.40 29.04
CA LYS A 197 34.25 -27.93 30.36
C LYS A 197 34.35 -29.46 30.42
N LYS A 198 33.84 -30.18 29.42
CA LYS A 198 33.86 -31.66 29.34
C LYS A 198 34.96 -32.20 28.41
N ALA A 199 35.59 -31.33 27.63
CA ALA A 199 36.77 -31.63 26.80
C ALA A 199 38.06 -31.31 27.57
#